data_AF-A0A7X8LHK3-F1
#
_entry.id   AF-A0A7X8LHK3-F1
#
_cell.length_a   1.000
_cell.length_b   1.000
_cell.length_c   1.000
_cell.angle_alpha   90.00
_cell.angle_beta   90.00
_cell.angle_gamma   90.00
#
_symmetry.space_group_name_H-M   'P 1'
#
loop_
_entity.id
_entity.type
_entity.pdbx_description
1 polymer ?
#
loop_
_entity_poly.entity_id
_entity_poly.type
_entity_poly.pdbx_seq_one_letter_code
_entity_poly.pdbx_strand_id
1 'polypeptide(L)'
;DLIGVKFVLTPTSGTIAGTYRDGTCAAVINKLGKGQTLLYGFQPGHIYKGPAPGPGNYTLSRLPMITKATISVLGRQRLEYSEPQTEVWLYQYQNEMAVTLNKLGSLLAPDTTTTLLTLQTDLKPAEIFSTLHGPLQWQRKGDRLHIDVPVFETVDVVIIR
;
A
#
# COMPACT_ATOMS: atom_id res chain seq x y z
N ASP A 1 13.78 -5.99 -18.13
CA ASP A 1 12.66 -5.23 -17.55
C ASP A 1 12.96 -3.75 -17.56
N LEU A 2 12.10 -2.95 -18.18
CA LEU A 2 12.18 -1.49 -18.11
C LEU A 2 11.75 -1.06 -16.70
N ILE A 3 12.71 -0.77 -15.84
CA ILE A 3 12.47 -0.24 -14.49
C ILE A 3 12.17 1.27 -14.62
N GLY A 4 11.02 1.58 -15.21
CA GLY A 4 10.55 2.96 -15.42
C GLY A 4 11.47 3.83 -16.29
N VAL A 5 11.15 5.13 -16.31
CA VAL A 5 11.96 6.14 -16.99
C VAL A 5 13.10 6.55 -16.06
N LYS A 6 14.34 6.47 -16.56
CA LYS A 6 15.53 6.95 -15.86
C LYS A 6 15.46 8.47 -15.72
N PHE A 7 15.61 8.97 -14.50
CA PHE A 7 15.75 10.38 -14.16
C PHE A 7 16.99 10.57 -13.29
N VAL A 8 18.01 11.24 -13.82
CA VAL A 8 19.26 11.47 -13.10
C VAL A 8 19.04 12.57 -12.06
N LEU A 9 19.20 12.23 -10.78
CA LEU A 9 19.08 13.19 -9.70
C LEU A 9 20.33 14.07 -9.62
N THR A 10 20.14 15.38 -9.44
CA THR A 10 21.21 16.33 -9.12
C THR A 10 20.94 16.89 -7.72
N PRO A 11 21.30 16.16 -6.65
CA PRO A 11 20.98 16.59 -5.29
C PRO A 11 21.73 17.87 -4.91
N THR A 12 21.00 18.87 -4.42
CA THR A 12 21.57 20.05 -3.76
C THR A 12 21.73 19.85 -2.25
N SER A 13 21.10 18.79 -1.71
CA SER A 13 21.16 18.38 -0.31
C SER A 13 20.92 16.86 -0.19
N GLY A 14 21.17 16.31 0.99
CA GLY A 14 21.06 14.87 1.24
C GLY A 14 22.29 14.08 0.80
N THR A 15 22.24 12.77 1.00
CA THR A 15 23.31 11.82 0.68
C THR A 15 22.85 10.89 -0.43
N ILE A 16 23.73 10.63 -1.40
CA ILE A 16 23.47 9.63 -2.45
C ILE A 16 23.33 8.27 -1.78
N ALA A 17 22.17 7.65 -1.96
CA ALA A 17 21.84 6.34 -1.40
C ALA A 17 21.94 5.22 -2.44
N GLY A 18 22.00 5.57 -3.72
CA GLY A 18 22.16 4.62 -4.81
C GLY A 18 22.48 5.29 -6.14
N THR A 19 23.16 4.53 -7.00
CA THR A 19 23.54 4.96 -8.35
C THR A 19 22.99 4.00 -9.40
N TYR A 20 22.82 4.50 -10.61
CA TYR A 20 22.67 3.67 -11.80
C TYR A 20 23.98 2.96 -12.12
N ARG A 21 23.93 1.98 -13.04
CA ARG A 21 25.10 1.23 -13.50
C ARG A 21 26.19 2.14 -14.09
N ASP A 22 25.81 3.26 -14.69
CA ASP A 22 26.74 4.25 -15.25
C ASP A 22 27.30 5.25 -14.21
N GLY A 23 27.05 5.00 -12.91
CA GLY A 23 27.53 5.84 -11.82
C GLY A 23 26.68 7.08 -11.55
N THR A 24 25.68 7.40 -12.38
CA THR A 24 24.82 8.57 -12.16
C THR A 24 23.88 8.36 -10.96
N CYS A 25 23.52 9.45 -10.26
CA CYS A 25 22.72 9.37 -9.03
C CYS A 25 21.28 8.88 -9.31
N ALA A 26 20.87 7.82 -8.61
CA ALA A 26 19.56 7.17 -8.76
C ALA A 26 18.68 7.27 -7.51
N ALA A 27 19.26 7.54 -6.34
CA ALA A 27 18.50 7.73 -5.11
C ALA A 27 19.22 8.66 -4.14
N VAL A 28 18.45 9.47 -3.40
CA VAL A 28 18.97 10.42 -2.41
C VAL A 28 18.18 10.25 -1.13
N ILE A 29 18.88 10.12 0.00
CA ILE A 29 18.28 10.19 1.34
C ILE A 29 18.56 11.56 1.92
N ASN A 30 17.54 12.20 2.50
CA ASN A 30 17.73 13.44 3.25
C ASN A 30 17.11 13.33 4.64
N LYS A 31 17.78 13.87 5.66
CA LYS A 31 17.23 13.96 7.01
C LYS A 31 16.50 15.29 7.17
N LEU A 32 15.29 15.24 7.72
CA LEU A 32 14.47 16.42 7.99
C LEU A 32 13.97 16.34 9.44
N GLY A 33 14.63 17.06 10.35
CA GLY A 33 14.36 16.97 11.79
C GLY A 33 14.58 15.55 12.32
N LYS A 34 13.51 14.95 12.87
CA LYS A 34 13.52 13.54 13.34
C LYS A 34 13.16 12.52 12.25
N GLY A 35 12.79 12.99 11.06
CA GLY A 35 12.39 12.14 9.94
C GLY A 35 13.47 12.03 8.85
N GLN A 36 13.15 11.25 7.83
CA GLN A 36 13.96 11.11 6.63
C GLN A 36 13.08 10.98 5.39
N THR A 37 13.61 11.41 4.25
CA THR A 37 13.01 11.21 2.93
C THR A 37 13.92 10.36 2.07
N LEU A 38 13.33 9.59 1.16
CA LEU A 38 14.02 8.85 0.12
C LEU A 38 13.41 9.26 -1.22
N LEU A 39 14.22 9.91 -2.05
CA LEU A 39 13.86 10.28 -3.41
C LEU A 39 14.47 9.28 -4.39
N TYR A 40 13.67 8.79 -5.32
CA TYR A 40 14.10 7.92 -6.40
C TYR A 40 14.18 8.68 -7.72
N GLY A 41 15.23 8.41 -8.50
CA GLY A 41 15.40 8.86 -9.88
C GLY A 41 14.60 8.02 -10.88
N PHE A 42 13.65 7.21 -10.43
CA PHE A 42 12.80 6.39 -11.29
C PHE A 42 11.40 6.39 -10.70
N GLN A 43 10.42 6.02 -11.51
CA GLN A 43 9.03 5.87 -11.04
C GLN A 43 8.83 4.50 -10.37
N PRO A 44 8.67 4.43 -9.03
CA PRO A 44 8.62 3.15 -8.31
C PRO A 44 7.45 2.26 -8.72
N GLY A 45 6.36 2.85 -9.20
CA GLY A 45 5.21 2.11 -9.75
C GLY A 45 5.57 1.15 -10.89
N HIS A 46 6.62 1.44 -11.67
CA HIS A 46 7.09 0.50 -12.71
C HIS A 46 7.77 -0.75 -12.13
N ILE A 47 8.42 -0.65 -10.97
CA ILE A 47 8.97 -1.81 -10.25
C ILE A 47 7.82 -2.67 -9.72
N TYR A 48 6.83 -2.01 -9.11
CA TYR A 48 5.65 -2.66 -8.55
C TYR A 48 4.81 -3.39 -9.61
N LYS A 49 4.74 -2.84 -10.83
CA LYS A 49 4.05 -3.43 -11.99
C LYS A 49 4.80 -4.59 -12.63
N GLY A 50 6.13 -4.49 -12.76
CA GLY A 50 6.92 -5.50 -13.47
C GLY A 50 6.53 -5.65 -14.95
N PRO A 51 6.60 -6.87 -15.53
CA PRO A 51 6.34 -7.10 -16.95
C PRO A 51 4.84 -7.12 -17.32
N ALA A 52 3.93 -6.87 -16.37
CA ALA A 52 2.50 -6.99 -16.62
C ALA A 52 2.04 -5.99 -17.72
N PRO A 53 1.22 -6.42 -18.70
CA PRO A 53 0.66 -5.53 -19.72
C PRO A 53 -0.34 -4.54 -19.11
N GLY A 54 -0.66 -3.43 -19.79
CA GLY A 54 -1.73 -2.50 -19.38
C GLY A 54 -1.40 -1.56 -18.21
N PRO A 55 -2.17 -0.48 -18.00
CA PRO A 55 -2.03 0.38 -16.83
C PRO A 55 -2.51 -0.36 -15.55
N GLY A 56 -1.88 -0.08 -14.40
CA GLY A 56 -2.40 -0.51 -13.10
C GLY A 56 -2.13 -1.96 -12.66
N ASN A 57 -1.44 -2.78 -13.46
CA ASN A 57 -1.21 -4.19 -13.12
C ASN A 57 -0.07 -4.44 -12.13
N TYR A 58 -0.32 -4.11 -10.87
CA TYR A 58 0.68 -4.19 -9.81
C TYR A 58 0.75 -5.55 -9.10
N THR A 59 1.92 -5.88 -8.54
CA THR A 59 2.20 -7.18 -7.89
C THR A 59 2.69 -6.99 -6.45
N LEU A 60 1.92 -7.49 -5.46
CA LEU A 60 2.30 -7.40 -4.04
C LEU A 60 3.66 -8.01 -3.73
N SER A 61 4.08 -9.04 -4.46
CA SER A 61 5.38 -9.67 -4.29
C SER A 61 6.56 -8.73 -4.55
N ARG A 62 6.39 -7.69 -5.36
CA ARG A 62 7.41 -6.67 -5.65
C ARG A 62 7.30 -5.42 -4.78
N LEU A 63 6.17 -5.20 -4.10
CA LEU A 63 5.99 -4.05 -3.19
C LEU A 63 7.12 -3.91 -2.16
N PRO A 64 7.62 -5.00 -1.52
CA PRO A 64 8.74 -4.91 -0.57
C PRO A 64 10.03 -4.34 -1.18
N MET A 65 10.24 -4.38 -2.51
CA MET A 65 11.42 -3.77 -3.12
C MET A 65 11.48 -2.25 -2.90
N ILE A 66 10.33 -1.62 -2.70
CA ILE A 66 10.21 -0.19 -2.42
C ILE A 66 9.97 0.05 -0.92
N THR A 67 9.08 -0.72 -0.30
CA THR A 67 8.59 -0.42 1.03
C THR A 67 9.40 -1.04 2.17
N LYS A 68 10.24 -2.06 1.90
CA LYS A 68 10.95 -2.81 2.97
C LYS A 68 11.79 -1.92 3.88
N ALA A 69 12.56 -0.98 3.31
CA ALA A 69 13.36 -0.06 4.10
C ALA A 69 12.47 0.83 4.98
N THR A 70 11.39 1.37 4.42
CA THR A 70 10.40 2.16 5.16
C THR A 70 9.77 1.35 6.29
N ILE A 71 9.35 0.11 6.02
CA ILE A 71 8.75 -0.80 7.02
C ILE A 71 9.76 -1.17 8.12
N SER A 72 11.05 -1.33 7.80
CA SER A 72 12.07 -1.62 8.83
C SER A 72 12.27 -0.47 9.82
N VAL A 73 11.96 0.77 9.43
CA VAL A 73 12.12 1.96 10.27
C VAL A 73 10.81 2.33 10.97
N LEU A 74 9.70 2.34 10.22
CA LEU A 74 8.39 2.76 10.72
C LEU A 74 7.61 1.62 11.39
N GLY A 75 8.06 0.37 11.20
CA GLY A 75 7.30 -0.81 11.58
C GLY A 75 6.20 -1.13 10.58
N ARG A 76 5.35 -2.08 10.98
CA ARG A 76 4.22 -2.54 10.17
C ARG A 76 3.17 -1.43 10.03
N GLN A 77 2.60 -1.29 8.84
CA GLN A 77 1.61 -0.25 8.58
C GLN A 77 0.32 -0.52 9.37
N ARG A 78 -0.32 0.54 9.87
CA ARG A 78 -1.58 0.44 10.63
C ARG A 78 -2.68 -0.26 9.83
N LEU A 79 -2.67 -0.09 8.50
CA LEU A 79 -3.66 -0.60 7.56
C LEU A 79 -2.93 -1.32 6.43
N GLU A 80 -3.37 -2.54 6.10
CA GLU A 80 -2.86 -3.34 5.00
C GLU A 80 -4.01 -4.03 4.30
N TYR A 81 -3.91 -4.19 2.98
CA TYR A 81 -4.91 -4.86 2.18
C TYR A 81 -4.25 -5.80 1.18
N SER A 82 -4.83 -6.99 1.01
CA SER A 82 -4.20 -8.05 0.22
C SER A 82 -4.44 -7.94 -1.29
N GLU A 83 -5.22 -6.96 -1.75
CA GLU A 83 -5.45 -6.71 -3.18
C GLU A 83 -4.53 -5.55 -3.64
N PRO A 84 -3.57 -5.80 -4.55
CA PRO A 84 -2.55 -4.83 -4.95
C PRO A 84 -3.05 -3.58 -5.68
N GLN A 85 -4.23 -3.64 -6.30
CA GLN A 85 -4.76 -2.59 -7.17
C GLN A 85 -5.81 -1.72 -6.49
N THR A 86 -5.94 -1.85 -5.17
CA THR A 86 -6.88 -1.08 -4.37
C THR A 86 -6.14 -0.02 -3.58
N GLU A 87 -6.53 1.23 -3.77
CA GLU A 87 -6.17 2.31 -2.86
C GLU A 87 -7.03 2.23 -1.61
N VAL A 88 -6.38 2.42 -0.46
CA VAL A 88 -7.01 2.22 0.84
C VAL A 88 -6.80 3.46 1.70
N TRP A 89 -7.87 4.00 2.27
CA TRP A 89 -7.78 5.10 3.23
C TRP A 89 -8.54 4.76 4.52
N LEU A 90 -7.89 5.00 5.66
CA LEU A 90 -8.48 4.86 6.97
C LEU A 90 -8.93 6.23 7.50
N TYR A 91 -10.19 6.31 7.87
CA TYR A 91 -10.81 7.42 8.59
C TYR A 91 -11.15 6.96 10.00
N GLN A 92 -10.88 7.82 10.98
CA GLN A 92 -11.22 7.56 12.38
C GLN A 92 -11.96 8.77 12.92
N TYR A 93 -13.11 8.52 13.54
CA TYR A 93 -13.89 9.52 14.22
C TYR A 93 -14.43 8.95 15.52
N GLN A 94 -14.00 9.52 16.66
CA GLN A 94 -14.33 9.02 17.99
C GLN A 94 -14.01 7.51 18.14
N ASN A 95 -15.02 6.70 18.47
CA ASN A 95 -14.93 5.25 18.64
C ASN A 95 -15.34 4.47 17.38
N GLU A 96 -15.35 5.12 16.22
CA GLU A 96 -15.70 4.48 14.95
C GLU A 96 -14.56 4.67 13.94
N MET A 97 -14.48 3.74 13.00
CA MET A 97 -13.55 3.81 11.88
C MET A 97 -14.26 3.45 10.57
N ALA A 98 -13.79 4.04 9.48
CA ALA A 98 -14.18 3.66 8.14
C ALA A 98 -12.93 3.45 7.29
N VAL A 99 -12.97 2.45 6.42
CA VAL A 99 -11.92 2.20 5.44
C VAL A 99 -12.54 2.29 4.06
N THR A 100 -12.11 3.24 3.24
CA THR A 100 -12.49 3.27 1.84
C THR A 100 -11.54 2.40 1.04
N LEU A 101 -12.09 1.59 0.15
CA LEU A 101 -11.39 0.67 -0.73
C LEU A 101 -11.74 1.06 -2.16
N ASN A 102 -10.79 1.61 -2.92
CA ASN A 102 -10.98 2.04 -4.30
C ASN A 102 -10.13 1.19 -5.24
N LYS A 103 -10.78 0.28 -5.96
CA LYS A 103 -10.13 -0.61 -6.92
C LYS A 103 -9.85 0.14 -8.21
N LEU A 104 -8.57 0.38 -8.49
CA LEU A 104 -8.11 1.07 -9.69
C LEU A 104 -7.93 0.15 -10.90
N GLY A 105 -8.06 -1.16 -10.70
CA GLY A 105 -7.86 -2.16 -11.73
C GLY A 105 -9.14 -2.85 -12.16
N SER A 106 -9.61 -2.57 -13.37
CA SER A 106 -10.79 -3.21 -13.95
C SER A 106 -10.48 -4.43 -14.83
N LEU A 107 -9.19 -4.73 -15.09
CA LEU A 107 -8.78 -5.62 -16.18
C LEU A 107 -8.20 -6.96 -15.75
N LEU A 108 -7.95 -7.19 -14.47
CA LEU A 108 -7.55 -8.51 -13.97
C LEU A 108 -8.68 -9.10 -13.13
N ALA A 109 -9.13 -10.29 -13.53
CA ALA A 109 -9.96 -11.11 -12.68
C ALA A 109 -9.17 -11.37 -11.38
N PRO A 110 -9.77 -11.17 -10.20
CA PRO A 110 -9.09 -11.46 -8.97
C PRO A 110 -8.83 -12.97 -8.86
N ASP A 111 -7.64 -13.33 -8.40
CA ASP A 111 -7.25 -14.73 -8.19
C ASP A 111 -8.04 -15.40 -7.05
N THR A 112 -8.79 -14.62 -6.26
CA THR A 112 -9.55 -15.06 -5.09
C THR A 112 -10.95 -14.45 -5.07
N THR A 113 -11.88 -15.08 -4.35
CA THR A 113 -13.24 -14.53 -4.13
C THR A 113 -13.31 -13.56 -2.94
N THR A 114 -12.29 -13.58 -2.09
CA THR A 114 -12.17 -12.75 -0.88
C THR A 114 -10.75 -12.20 -0.76
N THR A 115 -10.66 -11.05 -0.12
CA THR A 115 -9.44 -10.29 0.12
C THR A 115 -9.35 -9.98 1.61
N LEU A 116 -8.14 -9.81 2.13
CA LEU A 116 -7.89 -9.60 3.55
C LEU A 116 -7.54 -8.13 3.81
N LEU A 117 -8.38 -7.46 4.61
CA LEU A 117 -8.09 -6.17 5.22
C LEU A 117 -7.56 -6.40 6.63
N THR A 118 -6.36 -5.90 6.92
CA THR A 118 -5.75 -5.94 8.24
C THR A 118 -5.63 -4.55 8.82
N LEU A 119 -6.22 -4.33 9.99
CA LEU A 119 -6.22 -3.03 10.69
C LEU A 119 -5.71 -3.19 12.12
N GLN A 120 -4.67 -2.42 12.46
CA GLN A 120 -4.21 -2.26 13.84
C GLN A 120 -5.06 -1.23 14.56
N THR A 121 -5.75 -1.67 15.62
CA THR A 121 -6.67 -0.84 16.39
C THR A 121 -6.99 -1.45 17.76
N ASP A 122 -7.11 -0.57 18.75
CA ASP A 122 -7.59 -0.91 20.09
C ASP A 122 -9.12 -0.93 20.19
N LEU A 123 -9.82 -0.46 19.15
CA LEU A 123 -11.28 -0.49 19.07
C LEU A 123 -11.77 -1.93 19.21
N LYS A 124 -12.80 -2.16 20.02
CA LYS A 124 -13.49 -3.46 20.15
C LYS A 124 -14.81 -3.38 19.37
N PRO A 125 -14.82 -3.63 18.06
CA PRO A 125 -16.02 -3.47 17.26
C PRO A 125 -17.09 -4.45 17.71
N ALA A 126 -18.32 -3.96 17.83
CA ALA A 126 -19.51 -4.79 17.91
C ALA A 126 -19.84 -5.38 16.54
N GLU A 127 -19.55 -4.64 15.46
CA GLU A 127 -19.78 -5.07 14.09
C GLU A 127 -18.78 -4.46 13.10
N ILE A 128 -18.62 -5.16 11.98
CA ILE A 128 -17.86 -4.69 10.82
C ILE A 128 -18.71 -4.94 9.58
N PHE A 129 -18.92 -3.91 8.77
CA PHE A 129 -19.90 -3.91 7.69
C PHE A 129 -19.31 -3.29 6.42
N SER A 130 -19.48 -3.97 5.28
CA SER A 130 -19.23 -3.44 3.95
C SER A 130 -20.49 -2.75 3.42
N THR A 131 -20.35 -1.53 2.90
CA THR A 131 -21.46 -0.83 2.27
C THR A 131 -22.05 -1.56 1.06
N LEU A 132 -21.26 -2.40 0.37
CA LEU A 132 -21.72 -3.20 -0.76
C LEU A 132 -22.24 -4.59 -0.37
N HIS A 133 -21.63 -5.22 0.64
CA HIS A 133 -21.80 -6.66 0.89
C HIS A 133 -22.43 -7.00 2.24
N GLY A 134 -22.70 -5.99 3.08
CA GLY A 134 -23.32 -6.24 4.36
C GLY A 134 -22.33 -6.59 5.47
N PRO A 135 -22.77 -7.30 6.52
CA PRO A 135 -21.91 -7.72 7.62
C PRO A 135 -20.74 -8.59 7.14
N LEU A 136 -19.53 -8.28 7.60
CA LEU A 136 -18.31 -8.98 7.20
C LEU A 136 -17.86 -9.97 8.26
N GLN A 137 -17.20 -11.03 7.81
CA GLN A 137 -16.48 -11.94 8.70
C GLN A 137 -15.17 -11.30 9.13
N TRP A 138 -14.87 -11.40 10.41
CA TRP A 138 -13.62 -10.88 10.95
C TRP A 138 -13.18 -11.63 12.20
N GLN A 139 -11.89 -11.49 12.51
CA GLN A 139 -11.30 -12.03 13.72
C GLN A 139 -10.21 -11.08 14.24
N ARG A 140 -10.02 -11.06 15.56
CA ARG A 140 -8.87 -10.37 16.16
C ARG A 140 -7.68 -11.31 16.28
N LYS A 141 -6.52 -10.89 15.79
CA LYS A 141 -5.23 -11.57 15.97
C LYS A 141 -4.24 -10.60 16.60
N GLY A 142 -4.05 -10.71 17.91
CA GLY A 142 -3.23 -9.75 18.67
C GLY A 142 -3.83 -8.35 18.65
N ASP A 143 -3.05 -7.37 18.22
CA ASP A 143 -3.42 -5.95 18.12
C ASP A 143 -4.18 -5.59 16.82
N ARG A 144 -4.51 -6.61 16.00
CA ARG A 144 -5.08 -6.42 14.66
C ARG A 144 -6.42 -7.11 14.47
N LEU A 145 -7.29 -6.43 13.73
CA LEU A 145 -8.46 -6.99 13.08
C LEU A 145 -8.05 -7.56 11.72
N HIS A 146 -8.48 -8.78 11.45
CA HIS A 146 -8.42 -9.45 10.15
C HIS A 146 -9.85 -9.53 9.63
N ILE A 147 -10.14 -8.82 8.55
CA ILE A 147 -11.49 -8.66 8.00
C ILE A 147 -11.49 -9.25 6.59
N ASP A 148 -12.35 -10.23 6.35
CA ASP A 148 -12.52 -10.82 5.04
C ASP A 148 -13.49 -9.93 4.23
N VAL A 149 -12.97 -9.30 3.19
CA VAL A 149 -13.70 -8.39 2.31
C VAL A 149 -13.97 -9.12 1.00
N PRO A 150 -15.24 -9.30 0.59
CA PRO A 150 -15.59 -9.82 -0.72
C PRO A 150 -14.96 -8.96 -1.82
N VAL A 151 -14.61 -9.59 -2.93
CA VAL A 151 -14.16 -8.85 -4.11
C VAL A 151 -15.27 -7.92 -4.60
N PHE A 152 -14.89 -6.67 -4.87
CA PHE A 152 -15.73 -5.66 -5.51
C PHE A 152 -15.07 -5.15 -6.81
N GLU A 153 -15.83 -4.39 -7.60
CA GLU A 153 -15.38 -3.89 -8.91
C GLU A 153 -14.92 -2.43 -8.90
N THR A 154 -15.43 -1.62 -7.97
CA THR A 154 -15.19 -0.18 -7.95
C THR A 154 -14.77 0.31 -6.57
N VAL A 155 -15.70 0.85 -5.78
CA VAL A 155 -15.45 1.41 -4.46
C VAL A 155 -16.33 0.72 -3.43
N ASP A 156 -15.73 0.30 -2.33
CA ASP A 156 -16.44 -0.12 -1.13
C ASP A 156 -15.98 0.69 0.08
N VAL A 157 -16.81 0.73 1.12
CA VAL A 157 -16.49 1.32 2.41
C VAL A 157 -16.76 0.29 3.49
N VAL A 158 -15.73 -0.04 4.25
CA VAL A 158 -15.82 -0.92 5.43
C VAL A 158 -15.96 -0.05 6.68
N ILE A 159 -17.11 -0.13 7.33
CA ILE A 159 -17.43 0.57 8.59
C ILE A 159 -17.12 -0.37 9.76
N ILE A 160 -16.50 0.17 10.81
CA ILE A 160 -16.03 -0.56 11.99
C ILE A 160 -16.53 0.21 13.22
N ARG A 161 -17.46 -0.39 13.97
CA ARG A 161 -18.09 0.21 15.16
C ARG A 161 -18.34 -0.82 16.26
#